data_AF-A0A921GQH9-F1
#
_entry.id   AF-A0A921GQH9-F1
#
_cell.length_a   1.000
_cell.length_b   1.000
_cell.length_c   1.000
_cell.angle_alpha   90.00
_cell.angle_beta   90.00
_cell.angle_gamma   90.00
#
_symmetry.space_group_name_H-M   'P 1'
#
loop_
_entity.id
_entity.type
_entity.pdbx_description
1 polymer ?
#
loop_
_entity_poly.entity_id
_entity_poly.type
_entity_poly.pdbx_seq_one_letter_code
_entity_poly.pdbx_strand_id
1 'polypeptide(L)'
;NEMKSAIPEGFRMTAAALPSPDPTLADLTPNYPGSGWYVPEGAANKPAALELLRALLSKESSQNYAELSNSVTMVAGAHDDQQLSDPFTTLTEMIERSNAVEPWQVVKYPTWYPAMAEETRAALIVLLLDDLDVDGFLARCQKAADQVAGDDAIAKQTR
;
A
#
# COMPACT_ATOMS: atom_id res chain seq x y z
N ASN A 1 3.72 16.94 -3.58
CA ASN A 1 2.71 16.51 -4.53
C ASN A 1 3.11 17.10 -5.86
N GLU A 2 3.45 16.22 -6.79
CA GLU A 2 3.84 16.56 -8.17
C GLU A 2 2.75 17.36 -8.91
N MET A 3 1.50 17.33 -8.42
CA MET A 3 0.39 18.08 -8.99
C MET A 3 0.28 19.53 -8.49
N LYS A 4 1.17 20.02 -7.61
CA LYS A 4 1.03 21.37 -7.00
C LYS A 4 0.87 22.49 -8.02
N SER A 5 1.56 22.39 -9.17
CA SER A 5 1.47 23.36 -10.27
C SER A 5 0.23 23.19 -11.16
N ALA A 6 -0.46 22.06 -11.07
CA ALA A 6 -1.66 21.73 -11.86
C ALA A 6 -2.97 21.99 -11.11
N ILE A 7 -2.91 22.27 -9.80
CA ILE A 7 -4.09 22.54 -8.98
C ILE A 7 -4.59 23.97 -9.27
N PRO A 8 -5.84 24.15 -9.74
CA PRO A 8 -6.40 25.47 -9.97
C PRO A 8 -6.46 26.32 -8.69
N GLU A 9 -6.37 27.64 -8.84
CA GLU A 9 -6.52 28.56 -7.70
C GLU A 9 -7.87 28.36 -7.00
N GLY A 10 -7.85 28.29 -5.66
CA GLY A 10 -9.05 28.06 -4.84
C GLY A 10 -9.57 26.62 -4.83
N PHE A 11 -8.97 25.69 -5.59
CA PHE A 11 -9.34 24.28 -5.54
C PHE A 11 -8.90 23.66 -4.21
N ARG A 12 -9.87 23.13 -3.46
CA ARG A 12 -9.62 22.43 -2.19
C ARG A 12 -9.59 20.93 -2.43
N MET A 13 -8.38 20.39 -2.50
CA MET A 13 -8.16 18.96 -2.64
C MET A 13 -8.13 18.29 -1.27
N THR A 14 -8.82 17.17 -1.13
CA THR A 14 -8.83 16.34 0.09
C THR A 14 -8.74 14.86 -0.29
N ALA A 15 -8.35 14.01 0.67
CA ALA A 15 -8.42 12.57 0.54
C ALA A 15 -9.50 11.99 1.47
N ALA A 16 -10.07 10.86 1.08
CA ALA A 16 -11.02 10.09 1.89
C ALA A 16 -10.77 8.59 1.68
N ALA A 17 -11.10 7.80 2.69
CA ALA A 17 -11.01 6.35 2.60
C ALA A 17 -11.98 5.82 1.52
N LEU A 18 -11.67 4.65 0.98
CA LEU A 18 -12.59 3.98 0.07
C LEU A 18 -13.89 3.65 0.82
N PRO A 19 -15.07 3.93 0.22
CA PRO A 19 -16.32 3.56 0.87
C PRO A 19 -16.41 2.04 1.00
N SER A 20 -16.85 1.57 2.16
CA SER A 20 -17.09 0.16 2.43
C SER A 20 -18.58 -0.07 2.72
N PRO A 21 -19.19 -1.14 2.18
CA PRO A 21 -20.53 -1.56 2.59
C PRO A 21 -20.55 -2.12 4.03
N ASP A 22 -19.39 -2.53 4.56
CA ASP A 22 -19.20 -2.87 5.96
C ASP A 22 -18.69 -1.64 6.72
N PRO A 23 -19.49 -1.04 7.63
CA PRO A 23 -19.10 0.15 8.40
C PRO A 23 -17.85 -0.06 9.27
N THR A 24 -17.53 -1.30 9.65
CA THR A 24 -16.34 -1.59 10.45
C THR A 24 -15.04 -1.40 9.67
N LEU A 25 -15.14 -1.33 8.33
CA LEU A 25 -14.01 -1.11 7.42
C LEU A 25 -14.01 0.32 6.84
N ALA A 26 -14.89 1.21 7.31
CA ALA A 26 -15.04 2.56 6.73
C ALA A 26 -13.77 3.44 6.85
N ASP A 27 -12.95 3.20 7.87
CA ASP A 27 -11.67 3.88 8.07
C ASP A 27 -10.47 3.13 7.48
N LEU A 28 -10.69 1.91 6.95
CA LEU A 28 -9.63 1.10 6.41
C LEU A 28 -9.13 1.71 5.10
N THR A 29 -7.85 2.10 5.08
CA THR A 29 -7.18 2.59 3.88
C THR A 29 -6.05 1.63 3.53
N PRO A 30 -6.02 1.09 2.29
CA PRO A 30 -4.87 0.31 1.84
C PRO A 30 -3.61 1.18 1.86
N ASN A 31 -2.72 0.92 2.81
CA ASN A 31 -1.46 1.66 2.95
C ASN A 31 -0.30 0.76 2.54
N TYR A 32 0.36 1.08 1.43
CA TYR A 32 1.58 0.42 0.99
C TYR A 32 2.71 1.45 0.93
N PRO A 33 3.73 1.37 1.83
CA PRO A 33 4.88 2.25 1.71
C PRO A 33 5.61 1.91 0.40
N GLY A 34 5.67 2.87 -0.52
CA GLY A 34 6.10 2.66 -1.90
C GLY A 34 7.57 2.25 -2.10
N SER A 35 8.40 2.28 -1.06
CA SER A 35 9.81 1.89 -1.15
C SER A 35 10.41 1.50 0.20
N GLY A 36 11.05 0.33 0.27
CA GLY A 36 11.89 -0.08 1.38
C GLY A 36 13.36 0.27 1.16
N TRP A 37 14.09 0.54 2.24
CA TRP A 37 15.54 0.65 2.22
C TRP A 37 16.18 -0.66 2.68
N TYR A 38 17.24 -1.09 1.99
CA TYR A 38 17.94 -2.34 2.29
C TYR A 38 19.44 -2.13 2.35
N VAL A 39 20.11 -2.81 3.29
CA VAL A 39 21.57 -2.90 3.35
C VAL A 39 21.95 -4.33 2.92
N PRO A 40 22.64 -4.50 1.78
CA PRO A 40 23.11 -5.82 1.35
C PRO A 40 24.05 -6.43 2.39
N GLU A 41 23.97 -7.75 2.58
CA GLU A 41 24.84 -8.45 3.53
C GLU A 41 26.33 -8.30 3.17
N GLY A 42 26.64 -8.28 1.87
CA GLY A 42 27.99 -8.09 1.34
C GLY A 42 28.43 -6.62 1.19
N ALA A 43 27.78 -5.67 1.85
CA ALA A 43 28.15 -4.25 1.75
C ALA A 43 29.58 -4.01 2.28
N ALA A 44 30.42 -3.35 1.48
CA ALA A 44 31.82 -3.07 1.82
C ALA A 44 31.99 -2.28 3.12
N ASN A 45 30.99 -1.48 3.51
CA ASN A 45 30.94 -0.78 4.79
C ASN A 45 29.51 -0.80 5.36
N LYS A 46 29.11 -1.96 5.88
CA LYS A 46 27.80 -2.18 6.51
C LYS A 46 27.50 -1.18 7.65
N PRO A 47 28.43 -0.86 8.58
CA PRO A 47 28.17 0.13 9.63
C PRO A 47 27.81 1.52 9.10
N ALA A 48 28.55 2.02 8.10
CA ALA A 48 28.25 3.34 7.52
C ALA A 48 26.89 3.36 6.79
N ALA A 49 26.55 2.27 6.09
CA ALA A 49 25.25 2.16 5.42
C ALA A 49 24.08 2.16 6.43
N LEU A 50 24.23 1.46 7.56
CA LEU A 50 23.24 1.47 8.63
C LEU A 50 23.12 2.85 9.28
N GLU A 51 24.24 3.55 9.49
CA GLU A 51 24.23 4.90 10.04
C GLU A 51 23.56 5.91 9.08
N LEU A 52 23.78 5.76 7.77
CA LEU A 52 23.06 6.53 6.77
C LEU A 52 21.54 6.28 6.83
N LEU A 53 21.11 5.02 6.92
CA LEU A 53 19.69 4.70 7.06
C LEU A 53 19.09 5.27 8.35
N ARG A 54 19.83 5.24 9.46
CA ARG A 54 19.41 5.86 10.72
C ARG A 54 19.19 7.37 10.56
N ALA A 55 20.08 8.06 9.84
CA ALA A 55 19.94 9.48 9.56
C ALA A 55 18.74 9.76 8.63
N LEU A 56 18.62 9.03 7.52
CA LEU A 56 17.52 9.17 6.56
C LEU A 56 16.15 8.96 7.18
N LEU A 57 16.03 8.01 8.11
CA LEU A 57 14.78 7.67 8.81
C LEU A 57 14.61 8.44 10.13
N SER A 58 15.37 9.51 10.34
CA SER A 58 15.15 10.43 11.47
C SER A 58 13.88 11.26 11.27
N LYS A 59 13.31 11.77 12.37
CA LYS A 59 12.17 12.72 12.31
C LYS A 59 12.51 13.94 11.47
N GLU A 60 13.69 14.54 11.69
CA GLU A 60 14.16 15.72 10.96
C GLU A 60 14.26 15.47 9.45
N SER A 61 14.91 14.37 9.03
CA SER A 61 15.02 14.03 7.60
C SER A 61 13.65 13.74 6.98
N SER A 62 12.75 13.13 7.74
CA SER A 62 11.39 12.83 7.28
C SER A 62 10.54 14.09 7.10
N GLN A 63 10.66 15.05 8.03
CA GLN A 63 10.02 16.37 7.91
C GLN A 63 10.54 17.13 6.68
N ASN A 64 11.86 17.20 6.52
CA ASN A 64 12.49 17.84 5.37
C ASN A 64 12.04 17.18 4.05
N TYR A 65 11.99 15.85 4.00
CA TYR A 65 11.50 15.12 2.83
C TYR A 65 10.04 15.49 2.52
N ALA A 66 9.17 15.53 3.53
CA ALA A 66 7.77 15.88 3.34
C ALA A 66 7.59 17.33 2.86
N GLU A 67 8.36 18.29 3.36
CA GLU A 67 8.32 19.67 2.86
C GLU A 67 8.75 19.78 1.39
N LEU A 68 9.86 19.12 1.03
CA LEU A 68 10.42 19.19 -0.32
C LEU A 68 9.57 18.43 -1.34
N SER A 69 9.06 17.26 -0.97
CA SER A 69 8.29 16.40 -1.88
C SER A 69 6.78 16.63 -1.82
N ASN A 70 6.25 17.27 -0.76
CA ASN A 70 4.85 17.22 -0.31
C ASN A 70 4.26 15.79 -0.40
N SER A 71 4.95 14.83 0.21
CA SER A 71 4.55 13.43 0.37
C SER A 71 4.71 12.97 1.82
N VAL A 72 3.78 12.15 2.30
CA VAL A 72 3.77 11.59 3.67
C VAL A 72 4.93 10.60 3.84
N THR A 73 5.51 10.55 5.05
CA THR A 73 6.55 9.58 5.39
C THR A 73 6.03 8.49 6.32
N MET A 74 6.76 7.37 6.40
CA MET A 74 6.44 6.25 7.28
C MET A 74 6.91 6.44 8.74
N VAL A 75 7.66 7.51 9.04
CA VAL A 75 8.26 7.71 10.36
C VAL A 75 7.20 8.25 11.32
N ALA A 76 6.83 7.44 12.30
CA ALA A 76 5.82 7.79 13.30
C ALA A 76 6.20 9.08 14.05
N GLY A 77 5.24 9.99 14.15
CA GLY A 77 5.40 11.29 14.80
C GLY A 77 6.37 12.23 14.09
N ALA A 78 6.68 12.01 12.81
CA ALA A 78 7.44 12.96 12.00
C ALA A 78 6.61 14.21 11.69
N HIS A 79 5.29 14.10 11.59
CA HIS A 79 4.43 15.20 11.12
C HIS A 79 3.72 15.96 12.26
N ASP A 80 3.86 15.54 13.52
CA ASP A 80 3.13 16.09 14.68
C ASP A 80 3.31 17.62 14.84
N ASP A 81 4.51 18.11 14.56
CA ASP A 81 4.87 19.53 14.70
C ASP A 81 4.98 20.26 13.34
N GLN A 82 4.61 19.60 12.24
CA GLN A 82 4.79 20.14 10.88
C GLN A 82 3.54 20.88 10.41
N GLN A 83 3.71 22.05 9.78
CA GLN A 83 2.60 22.72 9.10
C GLN A 83 2.33 22.05 7.76
N LEU A 84 1.19 21.37 7.67
CA LEU A 84 0.79 20.58 6.52
C LEU A 84 -0.30 21.30 5.71
N SER A 85 -0.28 21.12 4.39
CA SER A 85 -1.38 21.57 3.53
C SER A 85 -2.63 20.70 3.75
N ASP A 86 -3.84 21.23 3.51
CA ASP A 86 -5.11 20.49 3.66
C ASP A 86 -5.12 19.06 3.07
N PRO A 87 -4.62 18.80 1.84
CA PRO A 87 -4.59 17.44 1.29
C PRO A 87 -3.67 16.51 2.09
N PHE A 88 -2.60 17.05 2.67
CA PHE A 88 -1.65 16.29 3.45
C PHE A 88 -2.22 16.00 4.85
N THR A 89 -2.85 16.99 5.48
CA THR A 89 -3.57 16.80 6.75
C THR A 89 -4.65 15.72 6.63
N THR A 90 -5.46 15.78 5.58
CA THR A 90 -6.50 14.75 5.37
C THR A 90 -5.91 13.35 5.13
N LEU A 91 -4.75 13.24 4.48
CA LEU A 91 -4.03 11.96 4.32
C LEU A 91 -3.46 11.43 5.64
N THR A 92 -2.83 12.28 6.47
CA THR A 92 -2.27 11.84 7.76
C THR A 92 -3.37 11.39 8.71
N GLU A 93 -4.47 12.13 8.81
CA GLU A 93 -5.63 11.73 9.62
C GLU A 93 -6.25 10.41 9.13
N MET A 94 -6.32 10.21 7.80
CA MET A 94 -6.83 8.96 7.21
C MET A 94 -5.93 7.76 7.55
N ILE A 95 -4.61 7.94 7.51
CA ILE A 95 -3.64 6.91 7.92
C ILE A 95 -3.76 6.62 9.43
N GLU A 96 -3.91 7.65 10.27
CA GLU A 96 -4.10 7.49 11.71
C GLU A 96 -5.36 6.68 12.05
N ARG A 97 -6.50 7.01 11.42
CA ARG A 97 -7.74 6.23 11.59
C ARG A 97 -7.58 4.79 11.10
N SER A 98 -6.92 4.59 9.96
CA SER A 98 -6.66 3.24 9.44
C SER A 98 -5.73 2.42 10.34
N ASN A 99 -4.81 3.06 11.08
CA ASN A 99 -3.93 2.37 12.03
C ASN A 99 -4.64 2.00 13.34
N ALA A 100 -5.81 2.59 13.61
CA ALA A 100 -6.61 2.30 14.81
C ALA A 100 -7.53 1.08 14.65
N VAL A 101 -7.64 0.53 13.44
CA VAL A 101 -8.40 -0.69 13.12
C VAL A 101 -7.46 -1.85 12.79
N GLU A 102 -7.98 -3.08 12.74
CA GLU A 102 -7.19 -4.26 12.38
C GLU A 102 -6.55 -4.05 10.99
N PRO A 103 -5.21 -4.09 10.87
CA PRO A 103 -4.55 -3.77 9.62
C PRO A 103 -4.93 -4.78 8.54
N TRP A 104 -5.38 -4.27 7.39
CA TRP A 104 -5.53 -5.10 6.21
C TRP A 104 -4.15 -5.51 5.71
N GLN A 105 -3.74 -6.73 6.04
CA GLN A 105 -2.52 -7.30 5.51
C GLN A 105 -2.64 -7.38 3.99
N VAL A 106 -1.67 -6.79 3.29
CA VAL A 106 -1.60 -6.89 1.84
C VAL A 106 -1.62 -8.36 1.47
N VAL A 107 -2.61 -8.72 0.66
CA VAL A 107 -2.76 -10.09 0.18
C VAL A 107 -1.52 -10.42 -0.67
N LYS A 108 -0.69 -11.37 -0.20
CA LYS A 108 0.62 -11.68 -0.80
C LYS A 108 0.57 -12.70 -1.94
N TYR A 109 -0.56 -13.40 -2.11
CA TYR A 109 -0.69 -14.43 -3.15
C TYR A 109 -0.37 -13.91 -4.57
N PRO A 110 -0.62 -12.64 -4.95
CA PRO A 110 -0.24 -12.16 -6.27
C PRO A 110 1.26 -12.18 -6.54
N THR A 111 2.07 -11.94 -5.50
CA THR A 111 3.52 -12.01 -5.57
C THR A 111 4.02 -13.44 -5.55
N TRP A 112 3.37 -14.31 -4.76
CA TRP A 112 3.79 -15.70 -4.60
C TRP A 112 3.36 -16.61 -5.73
N TYR A 113 2.17 -16.39 -6.26
CA TYR A 113 1.48 -17.24 -7.23
C TYR A 113 0.95 -16.38 -8.38
N PRO A 114 1.84 -15.81 -9.22
CA PRO A 114 1.46 -14.82 -10.23
C PRO A 114 0.46 -15.37 -11.25
N ALA A 115 0.55 -16.65 -11.61
CA ALA A 115 -0.41 -17.29 -12.51
C ALA A 115 -1.83 -17.35 -11.93
N MET A 116 -1.97 -17.64 -10.61
CA MET A 116 -3.25 -17.60 -9.93
C MET A 116 -3.82 -16.17 -9.90
N ALA A 117 -2.97 -15.19 -9.65
CA ALA A 117 -3.35 -13.78 -9.67
C ALA A 117 -3.85 -13.31 -11.03
N GLU A 118 -3.20 -13.77 -12.09
CA GLU A 118 -3.61 -13.45 -13.45
C GLU A 118 -4.98 -14.06 -13.78
N GLU A 119 -5.22 -15.31 -13.39
CA GLU A 119 -6.53 -15.93 -13.57
C GLU A 119 -7.62 -15.22 -12.76
N THR A 120 -7.35 -14.80 -11.51
CA THR A 120 -8.30 -14.00 -10.72
C THR A 120 -8.61 -12.66 -11.39
N ARG A 121 -7.61 -11.96 -11.95
CA ARG A 121 -7.83 -10.72 -12.70
C ARG A 121 -8.65 -10.96 -13.95
N ALA A 122 -8.32 -12.00 -14.72
CA ALA A 122 -9.05 -12.36 -15.92
C ALA A 122 -10.52 -12.71 -15.61
N ALA A 123 -10.78 -13.47 -14.55
CA ALA A 123 -12.13 -13.79 -14.10
C ALA A 123 -12.91 -12.54 -13.67
N LEU A 124 -12.27 -11.61 -12.96
CA LEU A 124 -12.90 -10.34 -12.56
C LEU A 124 -13.26 -9.49 -13.79
N ILE A 125 -12.40 -9.42 -14.81
CA ILE A 125 -12.69 -8.69 -16.06
C ILE A 125 -13.95 -9.26 -16.71
N VAL A 126 -14.06 -10.59 -16.83
CA VAL A 126 -15.23 -11.24 -17.45
C VAL A 126 -16.50 -11.02 -16.64
N LEU A 127 -16.43 -11.09 -15.30
CA LEU A 127 -17.55 -10.75 -14.40
C LEU A 127 -18.03 -9.31 -14.62
N LEU A 128 -17.11 -8.34 -14.72
CA LEU A 128 -17.44 -6.93 -14.91
C LEU A 128 -17.99 -6.61 -16.31
N LEU A 129 -17.70 -7.46 -17.29
CA LEU A 129 -18.21 -7.34 -18.66
C LEU A 129 -19.52 -8.14 -18.89
N ASP A 130 -20.11 -8.70 -17.83
CA ASP A 130 -21.39 -9.46 -17.80
C ASP A 130 -21.38 -10.79 -18.56
N ASP A 131 -20.19 -11.32 -18.84
CA ASP A 131 -19.99 -12.64 -19.49
C ASP A 131 -19.80 -13.77 -18.45
N LEU A 132 -19.94 -13.48 -17.15
CA LEU A 132 -19.77 -14.42 -16.04
C LEU A 132 -20.56 -13.94 -14.82
N ASP A 133 -21.23 -14.85 -14.11
CA ASP A 133 -21.88 -14.56 -12.84
C ASP A 133 -20.92 -14.73 -11.64
N VAL A 134 -21.39 -14.39 -10.43
CA VAL A 134 -20.58 -14.49 -9.21
C VAL A 134 -20.12 -15.92 -8.95
N ASP A 135 -20.99 -16.91 -9.16
CA ASP A 135 -20.65 -18.33 -8.96
C ASP A 135 -19.56 -18.78 -9.94
N GLY A 136 -19.64 -18.36 -11.20
CA GLY A 136 -18.62 -18.61 -12.21
C GLY A 136 -17.28 -17.94 -11.89
N PHE A 137 -17.31 -16.70 -11.38
CA PHE A 137 -16.11 -16.02 -10.90
C PHE A 137 -15.45 -16.78 -9.75
N LEU A 138 -16.23 -17.19 -8.75
CA LEU A 138 -15.74 -17.95 -7.60
C LEU A 138 -15.18 -19.31 -8.03
N ALA A 139 -15.85 -20.02 -8.94
CA ALA A 139 -15.41 -21.30 -9.46
C ALA A 139 -14.05 -21.20 -10.18
N ARG A 140 -13.83 -20.15 -10.99
CA ARG A 140 -12.55 -19.91 -11.66
C ARG A 140 -11.43 -19.62 -10.67
N CYS A 141 -11.68 -18.75 -9.70
CA CYS A 141 -10.71 -18.41 -8.66
C CYS A 141 -10.35 -19.64 -7.81
N GLN A 142 -11.35 -20.43 -7.40
CA GLN A 142 -11.14 -21.64 -6.60
C GLN A 142 -10.34 -22.68 -7.39
N LYS A 143 -10.67 -22.91 -8.66
CA LYS A 143 -9.92 -23.84 -9.51
C LYS A 143 -8.45 -23.44 -9.63
N ALA A 144 -8.15 -22.16 -9.82
CA ALA A 144 -6.77 -21.67 -9.87
C ALA A 144 -6.05 -21.87 -8.53
N ALA A 145 -6.74 -21.61 -7.42
CA ALA A 145 -6.21 -21.87 -6.08
C ALA A 145 -5.92 -23.36 -5.85
N ASP A 146 -6.83 -24.25 -6.24
CA ASP A 146 -6.69 -25.70 -6.10
C ASP A 146 -5.54 -26.25 -6.95
N GLN A 147 -5.38 -25.74 -8.17
CA GLN A 147 -4.25 -26.08 -9.03
C GLN A 147 -2.92 -25.68 -8.39
N VAL A 148 -2.83 -24.45 -7.87
CA VAL A 148 -1.63 -24.03 -7.14
C VAL A 148 -1.43 -24.88 -5.90
N ALA A 149 -2.48 -25.20 -5.13
CA ALA A 149 -2.37 -25.99 -3.92
C ALA A 149 -1.89 -27.43 -4.18
N GLY A 150 -2.40 -28.07 -5.24
CA GLY A 150 -2.09 -29.46 -5.60
C GLY A 150 -0.83 -29.66 -6.45
N ASP A 151 -0.18 -28.58 -6.91
CA ASP A 151 1.07 -28.67 -7.66
C ASP A 151 2.28 -28.66 -6.70
N ASP A 152 2.88 -29.84 -6.50
CA ASP A 152 4.06 -30.03 -5.65
C ASP A 152 5.33 -29.33 -6.19
N ALA A 153 5.34 -28.94 -7.47
CA ALA A 153 6.47 -28.18 -8.05
C ALA A 153 6.44 -26.70 -7.64
N ILE A 154 5.29 -26.18 -7.20
CA ILE A 154 5.16 -24.79 -6.75
C ILE A 154 5.50 -24.71 -5.25
N ALA A 155 6.57 -24.00 -4.92
CA ALA A 155 6.96 -23.74 -3.53
C ALA A 155 5.88 -22.94 -2.78
N LYS A 156 5.31 -23.53 -1.72
CA LYS A 156 4.28 -22.89 -0.89
C LYS A 156 4.89 -21.95 0.13
N GLN A 157 4.42 -20.71 0.13
CA GLN A 157 4.87 -19.65 1.04
C GLN A 157 4.10 -19.72 2.36
N THR A 158 4.78 -19.45 3.47
CA THR A 158 4.21 -19.57 4.83
C THR A 158 4.07 -18.25 5.57
N ARG A 159 4.46 -17.11 4.95
CA ARG A 159 4.51 -15.81 5.63
C ARG A 159 4.22 -14.60 4.76
#